data_AF-A0A1X0SCJ6-F1
#
_entry.id   AF-A0A1X0SCJ6-F1
#
_cell.length_a   1.000
_cell.length_b   1.000
_cell.length_c   1.000
_cell.angle_alpha   90.00
_cell.angle_beta   90.00
_cell.angle_gamma   90.00
#
_symmetry.space_group_name_H-M   'P 1'
#
loop_
_entity.id
_entity.type
_entity.pdbx_description
1 polymer ?
#
loop_
_entity_poly.entity_id
_entity_poly.type
_entity_poly.pdbx_seq_one_letter_code
_entity_poly.pdbx_strand_id
1 'polypeptide(L)'
;MTQVKQRLKEIEPTSRHTDLAMRKNTFSAVTKQFMDAIEHHRRVAIDFQKAESQQLERQIKIANPNATPQEIEQAIAQAEQGRGAVFAQQLMQSVGGEYRRQQAQNTLDAVQERHEDIRRLAKSVQELSVLFEEMQSMLESQAKVLDQIETSAIETNNQLEAGTQYIEKAKKSALSTRRNKFICLGIFLVIIIIIIIVLAVKFAPSHNNNSQSQ
;
A
#
# COMPACT_ATOMS: atom_id res chain seq x y z
N MET A 1 -17.14 -0.12 -3.37
CA MET A 1 -16.17 -1.19 -3.04
C MET A 1 -15.65 -1.92 -4.28
N THR A 2 -16.45 -2.08 -5.34
CA THR A 2 -16.05 -2.75 -6.61
C THR A 2 -14.86 -2.10 -7.31
N GLN A 3 -14.71 -0.78 -7.24
CA GLN A 3 -13.58 -0.07 -7.85
C GLN A 3 -12.24 -0.45 -7.22
N VAL A 4 -12.17 -0.64 -5.89
CA VAL A 4 -10.91 -1.00 -5.22
C VAL A 4 -10.50 -2.42 -5.61
N LYS A 5 -11.43 -3.37 -5.61
CA LYS A 5 -11.21 -4.74 -6.15
C LYS A 5 -10.71 -4.71 -7.60
N GLN A 6 -11.31 -3.87 -8.43
CA GLN A 6 -10.96 -3.76 -9.85
C GLN A 6 -9.59 -3.13 -10.06
N ARG A 7 -9.25 -2.09 -9.29
CA ARG A 7 -7.90 -1.51 -9.26
C ARG A 7 -6.87 -2.50 -8.75
N LEU A 8 -7.20 -3.31 -7.74
CA LEU A 8 -6.30 -4.37 -7.28
C LEU A 8 -6.08 -5.40 -8.40
N LYS A 9 -7.15 -5.83 -9.08
CA LYS A 9 -7.03 -6.77 -10.21
C LYS A 9 -6.24 -6.19 -11.40
N GLU A 10 -6.29 -4.87 -11.62
CA GLU A 10 -5.47 -4.17 -12.62
C GLU A 10 -3.98 -4.10 -12.25
N ILE A 11 -3.66 -4.09 -10.96
CA ILE A 11 -2.28 -4.09 -10.44
C ILE A 11 -1.70 -5.51 -10.40
N GLU A 12 -2.52 -6.54 -10.60
CA GLU A 12 -2.09 -7.94 -10.73
C GLU A 12 -0.99 -8.02 -11.81
N PRO A 13 0.26 -8.34 -11.42
CA PRO A 13 1.41 -8.09 -12.28
C PRO A 13 1.46 -9.15 -13.39
N THR A 14 1.00 -8.76 -14.57
CA THR A 14 1.20 -9.52 -15.80
C THR A 14 2.71 -9.53 -16.13
N SER A 15 3.23 -10.70 -16.50
CA SER A 15 4.64 -11.14 -16.56
C SER A 15 5.65 -10.32 -17.39
N ARG A 16 5.31 -9.13 -17.90
CA ARG A 16 6.09 -8.40 -18.91
C ARG A 16 6.91 -7.20 -18.42
N HIS A 17 6.98 -6.93 -17.12
CA HIS A 17 7.67 -5.74 -16.60
C HIS A 17 8.89 -6.08 -15.74
N THR A 18 9.99 -5.38 -15.96
CA THR A 18 11.22 -5.42 -15.14
C THR A 18 10.97 -5.08 -13.66
N ASP A 19 9.88 -4.37 -13.35
CA ASP A 19 9.44 -4.00 -12.00
C ASP A 19 8.43 -4.98 -11.36
N LEU A 20 8.36 -6.23 -11.85
CA LEU A 20 7.39 -7.21 -11.36
C LEU A 20 7.46 -7.41 -9.84
N ALA A 21 8.67 -7.49 -9.28
CA ALA A 21 8.89 -7.68 -7.84
C ALA A 21 8.42 -6.46 -7.04
N MET A 22 8.80 -5.25 -7.45
CA MET A 22 8.38 -4.01 -6.80
C MET A 22 6.86 -3.86 -6.81
N ARG A 23 6.22 -4.15 -7.95
CA ARG A 23 4.75 -4.14 -8.07
C ARG A 23 4.07 -5.17 -7.19
N LYS A 24 4.55 -6.42 -7.16
CA LYS A 24 4.04 -7.47 -6.25
C LYS A 24 4.13 -7.07 -4.77
N ASN A 25 5.20 -6.37 -4.40
CA ASN A 25 5.40 -5.91 -3.03
C ASN A 25 4.43 -4.79 -2.68
N THR A 26 4.30 -3.78 -3.54
CA THR A 26 3.31 -2.71 -3.35
C THR A 26 1.90 -3.27 -3.31
N PHE A 27 1.60 -4.25 -4.16
CA PHE A 27 0.33 -4.94 -4.18
C PHE A 27 0.04 -5.65 -2.87
N SER A 28 0.97 -6.49 -2.41
CA SER A 28 0.83 -7.25 -1.15
C SER A 28 0.66 -6.33 0.06
N ALA A 29 1.42 -5.22 0.11
CA ALA A 29 1.30 -4.24 1.18
C ALA A 29 -0.06 -3.53 1.19
N VAL A 30 -0.54 -3.09 0.02
CA VAL A 30 -1.85 -2.43 -0.12
C VAL A 30 -2.99 -3.41 0.20
N THR A 31 -2.90 -4.65 -0.27
CA THR A 31 -3.91 -5.68 0.02
C THR A 31 -4.00 -5.97 1.51
N LYS A 32 -2.86 -6.06 2.22
CA LYS A 32 -2.85 -6.21 3.70
C LYS A 32 -3.50 -5.02 4.40
N GLN A 33 -3.13 -3.79 4.06
CA GLN A 33 -3.75 -2.59 4.65
C GLN A 33 -5.25 -2.52 4.41
N PHE A 34 -5.70 -2.93 3.22
CA PHE A 34 -7.12 -2.95 2.90
C PHE A 34 -7.86 -4.07 3.65
N MET A 35 -7.24 -5.25 3.82
CA MET A 35 -7.78 -6.31 4.68
C MET A 35 -7.93 -5.86 6.13
N ASP A 36 -6.92 -5.18 6.69
CA ASP A 36 -6.98 -4.64 8.05
C ASP A 36 -8.14 -3.63 8.20
N ALA A 37 -8.34 -2.77 7.19
CA ALA A 37 -9.45 -1.82 7.17
C ALA A 37 -10.82 -2.52 7.10
N ILE A 38 -10.95 -3.60 6.32
CA ILE A 38 -12.18 -4.41 6.26
C ILE A 38 -12.44 -5.10 7.60
N GLU A 39 -11.42 -5.67 8.23
CA GLU A 39 -11.58 -6.32 9.53
C GLU A 39 -12.05 -5.30 10.59
N HIS A 40 -11.44 -4.12 10.60
CA HIS A 40 -11.85 -3.03 11.47
C HIS A 40 -13.32 -2.63 11.23
N HIS A 41 -13.72 -2.44 9.97
CA HIS A 41 -15.10 -2.10 9.63
C HIS A 41 -16.07 -3.22 10.04
N ARG A 42 -15.70 -4.49 9.83
CA ARG A 42 -16.52 -5.64 10.25
C ARG A 42 -16.71 -5.68 11.75
N ARG A 43 -15.66 -5.40 12.52
CA ARG A 43 -15.73 -5.34 13.99
C ARG A 43 -16.71 -4.27 14.45
N VAL A 44 -16.59 -3.05 13.91
CA VAL A 44 -17.51 -1.94 14.21
C VAL A 44 -18.95 -2.28 13.81
N ALA A 45 -19.14 -2.93 12.66
CA ALA A 45 -20.47 -3.35 12.21
C ALA A 45 -21.11 -4.39 13.15
N ILE A 46 -20.36 -5.37 13.62
CA ILE A 46 -20.83 -6.38 14.59
C ILE A 46 -21.17 -5.70 15.93
N ASP A 47 -20.31 -4.80 16.40
CA ASP A 47 -20.55 -4.06 17.64
C ASP A 47 -21.80 -3.19 17.53
N PHE A 48 -22.02 -2.54 16.39
CA PHE A 48 -23.22 -1.78 16.10
C PHE A 48 -24.46 -2.69 16.08
N GLN A 49 -24.44 -3.81 15.36
CA GLN A 49 -25.54 -4.78 15.35
C GLN A 49 -25.91 -5.23 16.77
N LYS A 50 -24.91 -5.52 17.61
CA LYS A 50 -25.13 -5.91 19.00
C LYS A 50 -25.78 -4.79 19.82
N ALA A 51 -25.33 -3.55 19.66
CA ALA A 51 -25.91 -2.39 20.34
C ALA A 51 -27.36 -2.16 19.91
N GLU A 52 -27.66 -2.34 18.62
CA GLU A 52 -29.01 -2.22 18.05
C GLU A 52 -29.95 -3.31 18.58
N SER A 53 -29.51 -4.57 18.61
CA SER A 53 -30.29 -5.68 19.18
C SER A 53 -30.66 -5.43 20.65
N GLN A 54 -29.74 -4.85 21.44
CA GLN A 54 -30.02 -4.46 22.83
C GLN A 54 -31.03 -3.31 22.94
N GLN A 55 -30.99 -2.33 22.02
CA GLN A 55 -31.99 -1.26 21.99
C GLN A 55 -33.36 -1.80 21.59
N LEU A 56 -33.42 -2.69 20.61
CA LEU A 56 -34.64 -3.37 20.18
C LEU A 56 -35.25 -4.16 21.34
N GLU A 57 -34.45 -4.93 22.07
CA GLU A 57 -34.90 -5.64 23.28
C GLU A 57 -35.55 -4.69 24.30
N ARG A 58 -34.93 -3.53 24.56
CA ARG A 58 -35.49 -2.53 25.50
C ARG A 58 -36.81 -1.98 25.01
N GLN A 59 -36.93 -1.66 23.73
CA GLN A 59 -38.17 -1.15 23.13
C GLN A 59 -39.30 -2.20 23.20
N ILE A 60 -38.98 -3.47 22.95
CA ILE A 60 -39.93 -4.58 23.08
C ILE A 60 -40.42 -4.70 24.52
N LYS A 61 -39.52 -4.64 25.51
CA LYS A 61 -39.89 -4.70 26.93
C LYS A 61 -40.74 -3.51 27.39
N ILE A 62 -40.54 -2.33 26.82
CA ILE A 62 -41.37 -1.14 27.11
C ILE A 62 -42.79 -1.34 26.55
N ALA A 63 -42.92 -1.87 25.34
CA ALA A 63 -44.22 -2.11 24.69
C ALA A 63 -44.98 -3.31 25.27
N ASN A 64 -44.26 -4.38 25.64
CA ASN A 64 -44.79 -5.59 26.25
C ASN A 64 -43.94 -6.04 27.45
N PRO A 65 -44.27 -5.60 28.68
CA PRO A 65 -43.52 -5.95 29.90
C PRO A 65 -43.52 -7.43 30.25
N ASN A 66 -44.47 -8.22 29.71
CA ASN A 66 -44.61 -9.65 29.99
C ASN A 66 -43.92 -10.54 28.93
N ALA A 67 -43.20 -9.95 27.98
CA ALA A 67 -42.50 -10.70 26.94
C ALA A 67 -41.43 -11.62 27.56
N THR A 68 -41.48 -12.90 27.20
CA THR A 68 -40.48 -13.87 27.65
C THR A 68 -39.14 -13.64 26.93
N PRO A 69 -38.00 -13.98 27.55
CA PRO A 69 -36.68 -13.83 26.91
C PRO A 69 -36.59 -14.53 25.55
N GLN A 70 -37.26 -15.67 25.42
CA GLN A 70 -37.31 -16.47 24.20
C GLN A 70 -38.07 -15.78 23.07
N GLU A 71 -39.17 -15.07 23.37
CA GLU A 71 -39.92 -14.29 22.38
C GLU A 71 -39.11 -13.08 21.89
N ILE A 72 -38.34 -12.44 22.79
CA ILE A 72 -37.46 -11.33 22.44
C ILE A 72 -36.32 -11.80 21.53
N GLU A 73 -35.68 -12.92 21.86
CA GLU A 73 -34.60 -13.50 21.06
C GLU A 73 -35.10 -13.93 19.67
N GLN A 74 -36.30 -14.54 19.61
CA GLN A 74 -36.96 -14.85 18.34
C GLN A 74 -37.32 -13.59 17.53
N ALA A 75 -37.74 -12.51 18.20
CA ALA A 75 -38.03 -11.24 17.54
C ALA A 75 -36.77 -10.61 16.93
N ILE A 76 -35.66 -10.63 17.66
CA ILE A 76 -34.35 -10.15 17.17
C ILE A 76 -33.88 -11.03 16.01
N ALA A 77 -33.95 -12.36 16.13
CA ALA A 77 -33.56 -13.28 15.06
C ALA A 77 -34.41 -13.10 13.78
N GLN A 78 -35.72 -12.87 13.94
CA GLN A 78 -36.60 -12.56 12.80
C GLN A 78 -36.31 -11.18 12.20
N ALA A 79 -35.95 -10.20 13.02
CA ALA A 79 -35.49 -8.88 12.56
C ALA A 79 -34.14 -8.98 11.83
N GLU A 80 -33.24 -9.87 12.21
CA GLU A 80 -31.99 -10.10 11.47
C GLU A 80 -32.24 -10.80 10.11
N GLN A 81 -33.27 -11.65 10.02
CA GLN A 81 -33.61 -12.41 8.81
C GLN A 81 -34.53 -11.68 7.80
N GLY A 82 -34.86 -10.40 8.01
CA GLY A 82 -35.75 -9.68 7.08
C GLY A 82 -37.25 -9.80 7.36
N ARG A 83 -37.66 -10.35 8.51
CA ARG A 83 -39.07 -10.62 8.90
C ARG A 83 -39.62 -9.68 9.98
N GLY A 84 -38.97 -8.54 10.24
CA GLY A 84 -39.37 -7.59 11.29
C GLY A 84 -40.83 -7.11 11.22
N ALA A 85 -41.41 -7.04 10.02
CA ALA A 85 -42.81 -6.68 9.80
C ALA A 85 -43.82 -7.69 10.41
N VAL A 86 -43.44 -8.96 10.54
CA VAL A 86 -44.29 -10.00 11.14
C VAL A 86 -44.43 -9.80 12.64
N PHE A 87 -43.36 -9.34 13.29
CA PHE A 87 -43.33 -9.05 14.72
C PHE A 87 -44.08 -7.77 15.07
N ALA A 88 -43.90 -6.72 14.28
CA ALA A 88 -44.71 -5.50 14.29
C ALA A 88 -46.23 -5.82 14.31
N GLN A 89 -46.66 -6.75 13.46
CA GLN A 89 -48.04 -7.22 13.41
C GLN A 89 -48.48 -7.99 14.67
N GLN A 90 -47.59 -8.83 15.24
CA GLN A 90 -47.86 -9.60 16.47
C GLN A 90 -47.89 -8.74 17.74
N LEU A 91 -47.05 -7.69 17.82
CA LEU A 91 -47.12 -6.69 18.89
C LEU A 91 -48.45 -5.93 18.85
N MET A 92 -48.91 -5.51 17.68
CA MET A 92 -50.23 -4.84 17.57
C MET A 92 -51.41 -5.75 17.97
N GLN A 93 -51.27 -7.07 17.79
CA GLN A 93 -52.31 -8.03 18.20
C GLN A 93 -52.28 -8.37 19.70
N SER A 94 -51.11 -8.36 20.32
CA SER A 94 -50.94 -8.70 21.74
C SER A 94 -51.24 -7.53 22.68
N VAL A 95 -51.12 -6.29 22.21
CA VAL A 95 -51.30 -5.10 23.03
C VAL A 95 -52.76 -4.61 22.96
N GLY A 96 -53.63 -5.16 23.83
CA GLY A 96 -55.03 -4.76 23.92
C GLY A 96 -55.23 -3.33 24.48
N GLY A 97 -55.98 -2.48 23.78
CA GLY A 97 -56.42 -1.15 24.28
C GLY A 97 -55.93 0.03 23.45
N GLU A 98 -56.83 0.98 23.17
CA GLU A 98 -56.63 2.10 22.22
C GLU A 98 -55.47 3.04 22.57
N TYR A 99 -55.22 3.33 23.86
CA TYR A 99 -54.12 4.20 24.29
C TYR A 99 -52.74 3.56 24.06
N ARG A 100 -52.65 2.23 24.15
CA ARG A 100 -51.42 1.49 23.85
C ARG A 100 -51.19 1.33 22.36
N ARG A 101 -52.22 1.54 21.53
CA ARG A 101 -52.15 1.38 20.07
C ARG A 101 -51.32 2.48 19.40
N GLN A 102 -51.37 3.72 19.88
CA GLN A 102 -50.52 4.81 19.37
C GLN A 102 -49.05 4.63 19.77
N GLN A 103 -48.80 4.24 21.02
CA GLN A 103 -47.44 3.97 21.49
C GLN A 103 -46.83 2.73 20.82
N ALA A 104 -47.65 1.71 20.55
CA ALA A 104 -47.28 0.55 19.75
C ALA A 104 -46.94 0.94 18.29
N GLN A 105 -47.71 1.82 17.65
CA GLN A 105 -47.41 2.31 16.29
C GLN A 105 -46.08 3.07 16.22
N ASN A 106 -45.82 4.00 17.14
CA ASN A 106 -44.54 4.72 17.16
C ASN A 106 -43.35 3.78 17.41
N THR A 107 -43.53 2.77 18.26
CA THR A 107 -42.51 1.74 18.51
C THR A 107 -42.31 0.86 17.27
N LEU A 108 -43.38 0.55 16.55
CA LEU A 108 -43.36 -0.27 15.35
C LEU A 108 -42.62 0.41 14.21
N ASP A 109 -42.87 1.69 13.98
CA ASP A 109 -42.14 2.49 13.00
C ASP A 109 -40.65 2.55 13.33
N ALA A 110 -40.31 2.78 14.61
CA ALA A 110 -38.92 2.75 15.06
C ALA A 110 -38.26 1.38 14.87
N VAL A 111 -38.96 0.28 15.18
CA VAL A 111 -38.46 -1.09 14.96
C VAL A 111 -38.27 -1.38 13.48
N GLN A 112 -39.17 -0.90 12.62
CA GLN A 112 -39.12 -1.13 11.18
C GLN A 112 -38.00 -0.34 10.50
N GLU A 113 -37.75 0.90 10.92
CA GLU A 113 -36.60 1.71 10.48
C GLU A 113 -35.28 1.02 10.87
N ARG A 114 -35.15 0.62 12.15
CA ARG A 114 -33.99 -0.12 12.68
C ARG A 114 -33.75 -1.43 11.93
N HIS A 115 -34.83 -2.11 11.58
CA HIS A 115 -34.77 -3.36 10.84
C HIS A 115 -34.13 -3.18 9.46
N GLU A 116 -34.49 -2.13 8.72
CA GLU A 116 -33.86 -1.84 7.44
C GLU A 116 -32.36 -1.58 7.59
N ASP A 117 -31.96 -0.86 8.64
CA ASP A 117 -30.56 -0.55 8.90
C ASP A 117 -29.73 -1.78 9.26
N ILE A 118 -30.23 -2.63 10.18
CA ILE A 118 -29.59 -3.91 10.53
C ILE A 118 -29.48 -4.80 9.31
N ARG A 119 -30.53 -4.88 8.48
CA ARG A 119 -30.54 -5.70 7.26
C ARG A 119 -29.50 -5.20 6.25
N ARG A 120 -29.40 -3.88 6.04
CA ARG A 120 -28.40 -3.27 5.14
C ARG A 120 -26.99 -3.53 5.66
N LEU A 121 -26.78 -3.45 6.97
CA LEU A 121 -25.49 -3.73 7.60
C LEU A 121 -25.11 -5.21 7.48
N ALA A 122 -26.01 -6.14 7.77
CA ALA A 122 -25.80 -7.57 7.63
C ALA A 122 -25.43 -7.95 6.20
N LYS A 123 -26.14 -7.39 5.21
CA LYS A 123 -25.81 -7.56 3.79
C LYS A 123 -24.41 -7.04 3.46
N SER A 124 -24.06 -5.85 3.98
CA SER A 124 -22.73 -5.24 3.76
C SER A 124 -21.61 -6.07 4.39
N VAL A 125 -21.82 -6.60 5.60
CA VAL A 125 -20.87 -7.50 6.29
C VAL A 125 -20.69 -8.81 5.54
N GLN A 126 -21.77 -9.36 4.97
CA GLN A 126 -21.70 -10.56 4.14
C GLN A 126 -20.91 -10.32 2.85
N GLU A 127 -21.16 -9.21 2.14
CA GLU A 127 -20.38 -8.81 0.97
C GLU A 127 -18.89 -8.61 1.29
N LEU A 128 -18.59 -7.99 2.44
CA LEU A 128 -17.23 -7.83 2.92
C LEU A 128 -16.55 -9.16 3.26
N SER A 129 -17.29 -10.14 3.78
CA SER A 129 -16.74 -11.45 4.12
C SER A 129 -16.35 -12.24 2.87
N VAL A 130 -17.19 -12.19 1.82
CA VAL A 130 -16.87 -12.75 0.50
C VAL A 130 -15.63 -12.06 -0.10
N LEU A 131 -15.59 -10.73 -0.04
CA LEU A 131 -14.42 -9.97 -0.51
C LEU A 131 -13.15 -10.32 0.26
N PHE A 132 -13.26 -10.54 1.57
CA PHE A 132 -12.14 -10.89 2.44
C PHE A 132 -11.56 -12.27 2.09
N GLU A 133 -12.41 -13.27 1.89
CA GLU A 133 -11.98 -14.62 1.45
C GLU A 133 -11.29 -14.60 0.08
N GLU A 134 -11.85 -13.86 -0.88
CA GLU A 134 -11.23 -13.70 -2.21
C GLU A 134 -9.84 -13.04 -2.13
N MET A 135 -9.68 -12.02 -1.26
CA MET A 135 -8.39 -11.34 -1.09
C MET A 135 -7.38 -12.18 -0.32
N GLN A 136 -7.82 -12.99 0.65
CA GLN A 136 -6.97 -13.98 1.30
C GLN A 136 -6.40 -14.96 0.29
N SER A 137 -7.24 -15.50 -0.59
CA SER A 137 -6.80 -16.41 -1.66
C SER A 137 -5.79 -15.74 -2.61
N MET A 138 -6.02 -14.47 -2.96
CA MET A 138 -5.10 -13.70 -3.81
C MET A 138 -3.75 -13.42 -3.14
N LEU A 139 -3.73 -13.19 -1.82
CA LEU A 139 -2.50 -13.02 -1.03
C LEU A 139 -1.76 -14.35 -0.86
N GLU A 140 -2.46 -15.45 -0.63
CA GLU A 140 -1.87 -16.79 -0.50
C GLU A 140 -1.13 -17.20 -1.79
N SER A 141 -1.74 -16.95 -2.96
CA SER A 141 -1.11 -17.14 -4.26
C SER A 141 0.20 -16.33 -4.43
N GLN A 142 0.28 -15.17 -3.78
CA GLN A 142 1.46 -14.28 -3.83
C GLN A 142 2.47 -14.50 -2.70
N ALA A 143 2.12 -15.23 -1.63
CA ALA A 143 2.99 -15.49 -0.48
C ALA A 143 4.26 -16.27 -0.85
N LYS A 144 4.22 -17.10 -1.91
CA LYS A 144 5.41 -17.75 -2.49
C LYS A 144 6.47 -16.77 -3.04
N VAL A 145 6.13 -15.49 -3.21
CA VAL A 145 7.03 -14.46 -3.76
C VAL A 145 7.64 -13.56 -2.67
N LEU A 146 7.13 -13.59 -1.42
CA LEU A 146 7.70 -12.84 -0.29
C LEU A 146 9.16 -13.25 -0.01
N ASP A 147 9.49 -14.52 -0.21
CA ASP A 147 10.84 -15.08 -0.12
C ASP A 147 11.83 -14.41 -1.10
N GLN A 148 11.33 -13.91 -2.25
CA GLN A 148 12.14 -13.18 -3.23
C GLN A 148 12.40 -11.72 -2.85
N ILE A 149 11.75 -11.18 -1.81
CA ILE A 149 11.97 -9.80 -1.36
C ILE A 149 13.26 -9.68 -0.58
N GLU A 150 13.55 -10.65 0.29
CA GLU A 150 14.85 -10.73 0.96
C GLU A 150 15.94 -10.77 -0.11
N THR A 151 15.77 -11.62 -1.13
CA THR A 151 16.69 -11.69 -2.28
C THR A 151 16.78 -10.39 -3.06
N SER A 152 15.67 -9.71 -3.36
CA SER A 152 15.67 -8.45 -4.14
C SER A 152 16.25 -7.27 -3.35
N ALA A 153 16.04 -7.22 -2.02
CA ALA A 153 16.65 -6.24 -1.13
C ALA A 153 18.16 -6.48 -1.01
N ILE A 154 18.58 -7.74 -0.91
CA ILE A 154 19.99 -8.15 -0.95
C ILE A 154 20.60 -7.76 -2.31
N GLU A 155 19.93 -8.03 -3.43
CA GLU A 155 20.42 -7.66 -4.77
C GLU A 155 20.53 -6.14 -4.94
N THR A 156 19.55 -5.37 -4.46
CA THR A 156 19.59 -3.90 -4.53
C THR A 156 20.73 -3.35 -3.66
N ASN A 157 20.94 -3.93 -2.47
CA ASN A 157 22.06 -3.55 -1.60
C ASN A 157 23.41 -3.85 -2.27
N ASN A 158 23.55 -5.05 -2.85
CA ASN A 158 24.74 -5.46 -3.60
C ASN A 158 25.00 -4.56 -4.82
N GLN A 159 23.94 -4.14 -5.55
CA GLN A 159 24.06 -3.20 -6.67
C GLN A 159 24.45 -1.80 -6.21
N LEU A 160 23.92 -1.34 -5.07
CA LEU A 160 24.29 -0.05 -4.49
C LEU A 160 25.78 -0.06 -4.10
N GLU A 161 26.23 -1.12 -3.44
CA GLU A 161 27.62 -1.31 -3.04
C GLU A 161 28.54 -1.33 -4.27
N ALA A 162 28.20 -2.12 -5.30
CA ALA A 162 28.95 -2.12 -6.56
C ALA A 162 28.97 -0.73 -7.22
N GLY A 163 27.84 -0.01 -7.22
CA GLY A 163 27.72 1.36 -7.71
C GLY A 163 28.66 2.34 -7.00
N THR A 164 28.75 2.25 -5.67
CA THR A 164 29.68 3.09 -4.89
C THR A 164 31.14 2.80 -5.25
N GLN A 165 31.51 1.53 -5.45
CA GLN A 165 32.86 1.16 -5.88
C GLN A 165 33.18 1.67 -7.30
N TYR A 166 32.22 1.65 -8.23
CA TYR A 166 32.41 2.23 -9.56
C TYR A 166 32.60 3.75 -9.50
N ILE A 167 31.84 4.46 -8.66
CA ILE A 167 32.00 5.90 -8.45
C ILE A 167 33.38 6.21 -7.83
N GLU A 168 33.84 5.41 -6.87
CA GLU A 168 35.15 5.59 -6.25
C GLU A 168 36.29 5.35 -7.26
N LYS A 169 36.21 4.27 -8.04
CA LYS A 169 37.15 3.99 -9.13
C LYS A 169 37.15 5.10 -10.18
N ALA A 170 35.97 5.59 -10.56
CA ALA A 170 35.82 6.69 -11.51
C ALA A 170 36.46 7.98 -10.97
N LYS A 171 36.27 8.30 -9.68
CA LYS A 171 36.89 9.45 -9.02
C LYS A 171 38.42 9.31 -9.00
N LYS A 172 38.96 8.15 -8.63
CA LYS A 172 40.41 7.88 -8.63
C LYS A 172 41.01 7.98 -10.03
N SER A 173 40.33 7.41 -11.03
CA SER A 173 40.74 7.49 -12.43
C SER A 173 40.73 8.93 -12.97
N ALA A 174 39.70 9.70 -12.66
CA ALA A 174 39.60 11.11 -13.04
C ALA A 174 40.73 11.97 -12.44
N LEU A 175 41.08 11.73 -11.17
CA LEU A 175 42.20 12.42 -10.50
C LEU A 175 43.56 12.02 -11.08
N SER A 176 43.78 10.73 -11.33
CA SER A 176 45.04 10.21 -11.92
C SER A 176 45.25 10.74 -13.34
N THR A 177 44.19 10.85 -14.13
CA THR A 177 44.24 11.39 -15.50
C THR A 177 44.78 12.82 -15.54
N ARG A 178 44.44 13.67 -14.56
CA ARG A 178 44.97 15.04 -14.51
C ARG A 178 46.48 15.04 -14.27
N ARG A 179 46.99 14.19 -13.38
CA ARG A 179 48.44 14.09 -13.11
C ARG A 179 49.21 13.56 -14.32
N ASN A 180 48.69 12.53 -14.99
CA ASN A 180 49.34 11.93 -16.15
C ASN A 180 49.40 12.88 -17.36
N LYS A 181 48.41 13.78 -17.50
CA LYS A 181 48.44 14.85 -18.52
C LYS A 181 49.61 15.83 -18.31
N PHE A 182 49.87 16.24 -17.06
CA PHE A 182 51.00 17.14 -16.76
C PHE A 182 52.36 16.46 -16.96
N ILE A 183 52.47 15.17 -16.61
CA ILE A 183 53.70 14.38 -16.85
C ILE A 183 53.97 14.27 -18.35
N CYS A 184 52.95 13.93 -19.15
CA CYS A 184 53.08 13.83 -20.60
C CYS A 184 53.46 15.18 -21.24
N LEU A 185 52.85 16.29 -20.79
CA LEU A 185 53.19 17.64 -21.23
C LEU A 185 54.63 18.01 -20.87
N GLY A 186 55.09 17.67 -19.67
CA GLY A 186 56.48 17.89 -19.24
C GLY A 186 57.49 17.17 -20.11
N ILE A 187 57.27 15.89 -20.42
CA ILE A 187 58.14 15.11 -21.31
C ILE A 187 58.18 15.75 -22.71
N PHE A 188 57.03 16.19 -23.23
CA PHE A 188 56.96 16.86 -24.54
C PHE A 188 57.77 18.17 -24.59
N LEU A 189 57.71 18.99 -23.53
CA LEU A 189 58.52 20.22 -23.43
C LEU A 189 60.02 19.93 -23.38
N VAL A 190 60.44 18.90 -22.64
CA VAL A 190 61.86 18.51 -22.56
C VAL A 190 62.39 18.11 -23.94
N ILE A 191 61.61 17.37 -24.73
CA ILE A 191 61.98 16.98 -26.10
C ILE A 191 62.17 18.23 -27.00
N ILE A 192 61.28 19.22 -26.90
CA ILE A 192 61.39 20.48 -27.66
C ILE A 192 62.68 21.23 -27.30
N ILE A 193 63.02 21.32 -26.01
CA ILE A 193 64.25 22.00 -25.55
C ILE A 193 65.50 21.33 -26.13
N ILE A 194 65.56 19.99 -26.12
CA ILE A 194 66.69 19.25 -26.70
C ILE A 194 66.84 19.55 -28.19
N ILE A 195 65.74 19.59 -28.95
CA ILE A 195 65.76 19.92 -30.37
C ILE A 195 66.32 21.34 -30.59
N ILE A 196 65.88 22.32 -29.79
CA ILE A 196 66.37 23.71 -29.89
C ILE A 196 67.88 23.77 -29.62
N ILE A 197 68.37 23.08 -28.59
CA ILE A 197 69.81 23.08 -28.25
C ILE A 197 70.64 22.48 -29.40
N VAL A 198 70.20 21.36 -29.96
CA VAL A 198 70.90 20.72 -31.09
C VAL A 198 70.94 21.65 -32.31
N LEU A 199 69.83 22.32 -32.61
CA LEU A 199 69.78 23.31 -33.68
C LEU A 199 70.68 24.51 -33.39
N ALA A 200 70.67 25.05 -32.16
CA ALA A 200 71.51 26.18 -31.77
C ALA A 200 73.01 25.86 -31.87
N VAL A 201 73.45 24.66 -31.46
CA VAL A 201 74.85 24.22 -31.61
C VAL A 201 75.23 24.03 -33.07
N LYS A 202 74.33 23.50 -33.90
CA LYS A 202 74.56 23.34 -35.35
C LYS A 202 74.55 24.65 -36.12
N PHE A 203 73.78 25.64 -35.67
CA PHE A 203 73.58 26.92 -36.36
C PHE A 203 74.30 28.10 -35.69
N ALA A 204 75.09 27.88 -34.63
CA ALA A 204 75.89 28.91 -34.00
C ALA A 204 76.93 29.44 -35.01
N PRO A 205 76.84 30.70 -35.46
CA PRO A 205 77.80 31.27 -36.38
C PRO A 205 79.13 31.48 -35.64
N SER A 206 80.21 30.91 -36.17
CA SER A 206 81.57 31.18 -35.72
C SER A 206 81.88 32.65 -35.96
N HIS A 207 81.72 33.49 -34.94
CA HIS A 207 82.10 34.90 -34.97
C HIS A 207 83.52 35.02 -34.40
N ASN A 208 84.53 34.83 -35.27
CA ASN A 208 85.93 35.07 -34.93
C ASN A 208 86.32 36.50 -35.32
N ASN A 209 86.25 37.41 -34.35
CA ASN A 209 86.87 38.72 -34.43
C ASN A 209 88.29 38.61 -33.88
N ASN A 210 89.30 38.72 -34.76
CA ASN A 210 90.47 39.52 -34.37
C ASN A 210 91.22 40.09 -35.57
N SER A 211 91.43 41.38 -35.45
CA SER A 211 92.08 42.34 -36.33
C SER A 211 93.61 42.29 -36.17
N GLN A 212 94.30 42.91 -37.13
CA GLN A 212 95.70 43.40 -37.09
C GLN A 212 96.81 42.34 -37.20
N SER A 213 97.95 42.58 -37.84
CA SER A 213 98.45 43.63 -38.74
C SER A 213 99.81 43.12 -39.26
N GLN A 214 100.18 43.62 -40.45
CA GLN A 214 101.47 43.51 -41.17
C GLN A 214 101.67 42.26 -42.03
#